data_AF-A0A9Q1C9C7-F1
#
_entry.id   AF-A0A9Q1C9C7-F1
#
_cell.length_a   1.000
_cell.length_b   1.000
_cell.length_c   1.000
_cell.angle_alpha   90.00
_cell.angle_beta   90.00
_cell.angle_gamma   90.00
#
_symmetry.space_group_name_H-M   'P 1'
#
loop_
_entity.id
_entity.type
_entity.pdbx_description
1 polymer ?
#
loop_
_entity_poly.entity_id
_entity_poly.type
_entity_poly.pdbx_seq_one_letter_code
_entity_poly.pdbx_strand_id
1 'polypeptide(L)'
;MKKYQSEDSGDLDALLRCAAHKMLYLKVGAPVIVLANLSQTLVNGLQGTVQEMYDDYVTVKFDKLDANVDIHPYMFSVYKSDSKRNVAYRKQLPLSLAFALTVHKAQGMTVDRLVIDCRNMVFPGQIGVAIGRAVSKKGTQVINFRESLVQPQPKEIRHFYESAVSVTQLGSAQCCKQIVFPPKGSPENMSHTEEVFTGCEHEILDTSMDIDDEEDVDDVNFLELYERASQPAMEELPPGVKSHSLLDALLSEDESYTAFYGAVQNFMSSATYKEYVEELFLTSNVSKSQYRVAYGLSQKLREHLLEGMTEHIRKKALERATASSKSFTDSEGGRATLRYISGWCVASMRKRKRKTVIQNLYSESTSRLVTNTHKQVELLEQLIVPYGELKESTSDLPSLVEIHRKENPTSSLCYVTDKAFEFFKELDKAVRMFETKENVDFYGGDLYSHVLSHVVGNDAVNTVWNSLYPWTEQMEETQTLKEELIKKYINFSSSQYRKELKRAEKVKSKEAHRKQIKITSKQTPSVEK
;
A
#
# COMPACT_ATOMS: atom_id res chain seq x y z
N MET A 1 -17.42 0.33 38.73
CA MET A 1 -16.73 -0.41 37.65
C MET A 1 -16.35 -1.75 38.26
N LYS A 2 -16.71 -2.86 37.64
CA LYS A 2 -16.43 -4.20 38.14
C LYS A 2 -15.50 -4.93 37.18
N LYS A 3 -14.62 -5.76 37.73
CA LYS A 3 -13.59 -6.51 37.00
C LYS A 3 -13.93 -7.99 37.09
N TYR A 4 -13.93 -8.66 35.94
CA TYR A 4 -14.08 -10.11 35.81
C TYR A 4 -12.80 -10.70 35.24
N GLN A 5 -12.16 -11.58 36.00
CA GLN A 5 -10.93 -12.25 35.61
C GLN A 5 -11.26 -13.66 35.12
N SER A 6 -10.65 -14.07 34.01
CA SER A 6 -10.89 -15.41 33.46
C SER A 6 -10.18 -16.51 34.25
N GLU A 7 -10.74 -17.71 34.17
CA GLU A 7 -10.06 -18.96 34.54
C GLU A 7 -9.49 -19.59 33.27
N ASP A 8 -8.16 -19.69 33.18
CA ASP A 8 -7.43 -20.16 32.00
C ASP A 8 -6.78 -21.52 32.29
N SER A 9 -6.80 -22.45 31.32
CA SER A 9 -6.11 -23.74 31.41
C SER A 9 -5.56 -24.22 30.06
N GLY A 10 -4.57 -25.12 30.10
CA GLY A 10 -3.87 -25.62 28.91
C GLY A 10 -2.76 -24.70 28.42
N ASP A 11 -2.57 -24.62 27.10
CA ASP A 11 -1.55 -23.78 26.46
C ASP A 11 -1.90 -22.29 26.55
N LEU A 12 -1.24 -21.57 27.48
CA LEU A 12 -1.50 -20.16 27.74
C LEU A 12 -1.18 -19.24 26.54
N ASP A 13 -0.20 -19.61 25.71
CA ASP A 13 0.15 -18.83 24.52
C ASP A 13 -0.93 -18.95 23.45
N ALA A 14 -1.59 -20.11 23.36
CA ALA A 14 -2.72 -20.30 22.47
C ALA A 14 -3.93 -19.41 22.85
N LEU A 15 -4.10 -19.08 24.14
CA LEU A 15 -5.17 -18.22 24.64
C LEU A 15 -5.02 -16.73 24.28
N LEU A 16 -3.86 -16.31 23.75
CA LEU A 16 -3.70 -14.96 23.18
C LEU A 16 -4.64 -14.72 21.98
N ARG A 17 -5.08 -15.79 21.30
CA ARG A 17 -6.03 -15.74 20.19
C ARG A 17 -7.48 -16.01 20.61
N CYS A 18 -7.75 -16.22 21.90
CA CYS A 18 -9.11 -16.45 22.39
C CYS A 18 -9.96 -15.18 22.22
N ALA A 19 -11.22 -15.35 21.81
CA ALA A 19 -12.14 -14.23 21.61
C ALA A 19 -12.49 -13.49 22.91
N ALA A 20 -12.52 -14.20 24.04
CA ALA A 20 -12.83 -13.62 25.34
C ALA A 20 -11.59 -12.98 25.97
N HIS A 21 -11.79 -11.77 26.51
CA HIS A 21 -10.75 -11.03 27.22
C HIS A 21 -10.35 -11.74 28.51
N LYS A 22 -9.04 -11.85 28.77
CA LYS A 22 -8.53 -12.36 30.06
C LYS A 22 -9.06 -11.55 31.25
N MET A 23 -9.23 -10.24 31.01
CA MET A 23 -9.65 -9.26 32.00
C MET A 23 -10.75 -8.40 31.40
N LEU A 24 -11.98 -8.57 31.87
CA LEU A 24 -13.14 -7.81 31.39
C LEU A 24 -13.56 -6.77 32.43
N TYR A 25 -13.62 -5.51 32.02
CA TYR A 25 -14.06 -4.40 32.87
C TYR A 25 -15.41 -3.90 32.40
N LEU A 26 -16.40 -3.87 33.30
CA LEU A 26 -17.76 -3.43 33.00
C LEU A 26 -18.25 -2.36 33.98
N LYS A 27 -19.25 -1.59 33.53
CA LYS A 27 -20.05 -0.67 34.32
C LYS A 27 -21.50 -0.87 33.93
N VAL A 28 -22.43 -0.62 34.87
CA VAL A 28 -23.84 -0.48 34.56
C VAL A 28 -24.01 0.60 33.48
N GLY A 29 -24.85 0.34 32.48
CA GLY A 29 -25.05 1.18 31.31
C GLY A 29 -24.04 0.99 30.17
N ALA A 30 -23.05 0.09 30.31
CA ALA A 30 -22.10 -0.17 29.24
C ALA A 30 -22.77 -0.98 28.10
N PRO A 31 -22.59 -0.58 26.82
CA PRO A 31 -22.99 -1.39 25.68
C PRO A 31 -22.04 -2.58 25.55
N VAL A 32 -22.62 -3.76 25.38
CA VAL A 32 -21.91 -5.04 25.27
C VAL A 32 -22.41 -5.85 24.08
N ILE A 33 -21.56 -6.76 23.61
CA ILE A 33 -21.85 -7.69 22.53
C ILE A 33 -21.51 -9.11 22.96
N VAL A 34 -22.36 -10.07 22.57
CA VAL A 34 -22.15 -11.50 22.84
C VAL A 34 -21.08 -12.07 21.93
N LEU A 35 -20.16 -12.87 22.48
CA LEU A 35 -19.00 -13.43 21.77
C LEU A 35 -19.18 -14.89 21.31
N ALA A 36 -20.19 -15.59 21.80
CA ALA A 36 -20.45 -17.02 21.53
C ALA A 36 -21.94 -17.29 21.35
N ASN A 37 -22.28 -18.40 20.69
CA ASN A 37 -23.67 -18.85 20.62
C ASN A 37 -24.00 -19.60 21.92
N LEU A 38 -24.79 -18.96 22.80
CA LEU A 38 -25.19 -19.51 24.10
C LEU A 38 -26.54 -20.22 24.03
N SER A 39 -27.43 -19.76 23.15
CA SER A 39 -28.73 -20.36 22.87
C SER A 39 -29.18 -20.03 21.45
N GLN A 40 -30.38 -20.49 21.05
CA GLN A 40 -30.98 -20.11 19.76
C GLN A 40 -31.27 -18.61 19.65
N THR A 41 -31.45 -17.92 20.78
CA THR A 41 -31.75 -16.48 20.85
C THR A 41 -30.52 -15.64 21.18
N LEU A 42 -29.61 -16.17 22.00
CA LEU A 42 -28.36 -15.52 22.41
C LEU A 42 -27.22 -15.97 21.50
N VAL A 43 -27.13 -15.31 20.34
CA VAL A 43 -26.14 -15.61 19.31
C VAL A 43 -24.96 -14.65 19.35
N ASN A 44 -23.82 -15.10 18.82
CA ASN A 44 -22.64 -14.27 18.63
C ASN A 44 -22.99 -13.02 17.82
N GLY A 45 -22.65 -11.85 18.34
CA GLY A 45 -22.94 -10.56 17.73
C GLY A 45 -24.19 -9.85 18.27
N LEU A 46 -25.01 -10.51 19.12
CA LEU A 46 -26.16 -9.86 19.74
C LEU A 46 -25.71 -8.74 20.68
N GLN A 47 -26.31 -7.56 20.52
CA GLN A 47 -25.97 -6.35 21.29
C GLN A 47 -26.97 -6.09 22.41
N GLY A 48 -26.48 -5.53 23.50
CA GLY A 48 -27.29 -5.13 24.64
C GLY A 48 -26.56 -4.17 25.56
N THR A 49 -27.26 -3.77 26.63
CA THR A 49 -26.76 -2.84 27.64
C THR A 49 -26.77 -3.49 29.01
N VAL A 50 -25.64 -3.41 29.73
CA VAL A 50 -25.50 -3.93 31.09
C VAL A 50 -26.47 -3.21 32.02
N GLN A 51 -27.35 -3.96 32.70
CA GLN A 51 -28.29 -3.44 33.69
C GLN A 51 -27.73 -3.60 35.10
N GLU A 52 -27.28 -4.81 35.43
CA GLU A 52 -26.83 -5.17 36.77
C GLU A 52 -25.59 -6.06 36.70
N MET A 53 -24.77 -6.05 37.76
CA MET A 53 -23.50 -6.76 37.80
C MET A 53 -23.33 -7.50 39.13
N TYR A 54 -23.23 -8.82 39.04
CA TYR A 54 -23.03 -9.73 40.17
C TYR A 54 -21.60 -10.30 40.14
N ASP A 55 -21.21 -11.08 41.15
CA ASP A 55 -19.85 -11.65 41.19
C ASP A 55 -19.66 -12.71 40.09
N ASP A 56 -20.68 -13.55 39.87
CA ASP A 56 -20.60 -14.69 38.96
C ASP A 56 -21.36 -14.50 37.64
N TYR A 57 -22.08 -13.39 37.46
CA TYR A 57 -22.85 -13.11 36.24
C TYR A 57 -23.15 -11.63 36.05
N VAL A 58 -23.66 -11.28 34.86
CA VAL A 58 -24.07 -9.93 34.49
C VAL A 58 -25.45 -9.99 33.85
N THR A 59 -26.35 -9.11 34.28
CA THR A 59 -27.68 -8.98 33.70
C THR A 59 -27.64 -7.96 32.56
N VAL A 60 -28.03 -8.37 31.36
CA VAL A 60 -27.98 -7.55 30.14
C VAL A 60 -29.38 -7.43 29.54
N LYS A 61 -29.75 -6.21 29.16
CA LYS A 61 -30.92 -5.95 28.33
C LYS A 61 -30.48 -5.96 26.86
N PHE A 62 -30.90 -6.96 26.09
CA PHE A 62 -30.55 -7.05 24.68
C PHE A 62 -31.55 -6.30 23.81
N ASP A 63 -31.07 -5.71 22.70
CA ASP A 63 -31.90 -4.83 21.87
C ASP A 63 -33.07 -5.57 21.17
N LYS A 64 -32.94 -6.89 21.02
CA LYS A 64 -33.93 -7.76 20.35
C LYS A 64 -34.68 -8.68 21.31
N LEU A 65 -34.53 -8.50 22.62
CA LEU A 65 -35.20 -9.32 23.64
C LEU A 65 -35.90 -8.39 24.63
N ASP A 66 -37.17 -8.69 24.93
CA ASP A 66 -37.97 -7.87 25.82
C ASP A 66 -37.56 -8.02 27.30
N ALA A 67 -36.96 -9.17 27.65
CA ALA A 67 -36.54 -9.50 28.99
C ALA A 67 -35.05 -9.23 29.22
N ASN A 68 -34.71 -8.85 30.45
CA ASN A 68 -33.34 -8.87 30.94
C ASN A 68 -32.86 -10.33 31.05
N VAL A 69 -31.61 -10.57 30.66
CA VAL A 69 -31.03 -11.91 30.62
C VAL A 69 -29.75 -11.95 31.44
N ASP A 70 -29.64 -12.96 32.29
CA ASP A 70 -28.43 -13.22 33.07
C ASP A 70 -27.40 -13.98 32.24
N ILE A 71 -26.21 -13.40 32.13
CA ILE A 71 -25.10 -13.93 31.36
C ILE A 71 -24.03 -14.48 32.32
N HIS A 72 -23.87 -15.80 32.29
CA HIS A 72 -22.89 -16.54 33.07
C HIS A 72 -21.58 -16.80 32.29
N PRO A 73 -20.47 -17.11 32.98
CA PRO A 73 -19.22 -17.50 32.36
C PRO A 73 -19.38 -18.69 31.41
N TYR A 74 -18.83 -18.55 30.20
CA TYR A 74 -18.81 -19.56 29.16
C TYR A 74 -17.39 -20.08 28.96
N MET A 75 -17.27 -21.37 28.64
CA MET A 75 -15.99 -22.02 28.37
C MET A 75 -15.62 -21.87 26.89
N PHE A 76 -14.67 -21.00 26.60
CA PHE A 76 -14.06 -20.89 25.27
C PHE A 76 -12.97 -21.95 25.12
N SER A 77 -12.89 -22.58 23.96
CA SER A 77 -11.81 -23.52 23.62
C SER A 77 -11.03 -23.01 22.42
N VAL A 78 -9.71 -23.23 22.44
CA VAL A 78 -8.83 -22.94 21.31
C VAL A 78 -8.46 -24.25 20.62
N TYR A 79 -8.98 -24.42 19.40
CA TYR A 79 -8.68 -25.56 18.55
C TYR A 79 -7.41 -25.31 17.76
N LYS A 80 -6.49 -26.29 17.75
CA LYS A 80 -5.28 -26.25 16.92
C LYS A 80 -5.41 -27.28 15.80
N SER A 81 -5.48 -26.79 14.56
CA SER A 81 -5.63 -27.61 13.35
C SER A 81 -4.54 -28.68 13.23
N ASP A 82 -3.29 -28.31 13.53
CA ASP A 82 -2.13 -29.18 13.37
C ASP A 82 -2.21 -30.43 14.26
N SER A 83 -2.73 -30.27 15.48
CA SER A 83 -2.88 -31.37 16.45
C SER A 83 -4.31 -31.93 16.53
N LYS A 84 -5.22 -31.44 15.68
CA LYS A 84 -6.66 -31.78 15.63
C LYS A 84 -7.37 -31.87 17.00
N ARG A 85 -6.96 -31.05 17.97
CA ARG A 85 -7.51 -31.07 19.34
C ARG A 85 -7.60 -29.67 19.93
N ASN A 86 -8.44 -29.53 20.95
CA ASN A 86 -8.44 -28.35 21.81
C ASN A 86 -7.18 -28.37 22.68
N VAL A 87 -6.42 -27.28 22.62
CA VAL A 87 -5.11 -27.17 23.30
C VAL A 87 -5.16 -26.24 24.52
N ALA A 88 -6.18 -25.39 24.61
CA ALA A 88 -6.36 -24.46 25.71
C ALA A 88 -7.83 -24.07 25.90
N TYR A 89 -8.17 -23.64 27.11
CA TYR A 89 -9.51 -23.26 27.52
C TYR A 89 -9.49 -21.96 28.33
N ARG A 90 -10.50 -21.13 28.14
CA ARG A 90 -10.74 -19.90 28.91
C ARG A 90 -12.20 -19.85 29.33
N LYS A 91 -12.47 -19.88 30.63
CA LYS A 91 -13.80 -19.64 31.18
C LYS A 91 -13.93 -18.17 31.56
N GLN A 92 -14.87 -17.48 30.91
CA GLN A 92 -15.07 -16.04 31.05
C GLN A 92 -16.49 -15.67 30.64
N LEU A 93 -17.02 -14.54 31.13
CA LEU A 93 -18.24 -13.94 30.60
C LEU A 93 -18.11 -13.76 29.07
N PRO A 94 -19.05 -14.28 28.25
CA PRO A 94 -19.01 -14.21 26.80
C PRO A 94 -19.41 -12.82 26.27
N LEU A 95 -18.89 -11.76 26.88
CA LEU A 95 -19.21 -10.36 26.58
C LEU A 95 -17.95 -9.57 26.24
N SER A 96 -18.09 -8.62 25.31
CA SER A 96 -17.11 -7.57 25.07
C SER A 96 -17.81 -6.21 25.04
N LEU A 97 -17.10 -5.14 25.40
CA LEU A 97 -17.60 -3.78 25.21
C LEU A 97 -17.87 -3.53 23.72
N ALA A 98 -19.01 -2.90 23.43
CA ALA A 98 -19.51 -2.68 22.07
C ALA A 98 -19.52 -1.21 21.63
N PHE A 99 -18.72 -0.34 22.28
CA PHE A 99 -18.55 1.06 21.86
C PHE A 99 -17.92 1.20 20.48
N ALA A 100 -17.07 0.25 20.09
CA ALA A 100 -16.41 0.22 18.79
C ALA A 100 -16.39 -1.23 18.28
N LEU A 101 -16.72 -1.40 17.01
CA LEU A 101 -16.75 -2.69 16.34
C LEU A 101 -15.92 -2.61 15.07
N THR A 102 -15.24 -3.70 14.75
CA THR A 102 -14.61 -3.86 13.44
C THR A 102 -15.68 -3.98 12.36
N VAL A 103 -15.41 -3.48 11.15
CA VAL A 103 -16.33 -3.59 10.00
C VAL A 103 -16.81 -5.04 9.77
N HIS A 104 -15.91 -6.01 9.85
CA HIS A 104 -16.23 -7.43 9.71
C HIS A 104 -17.29 -7.91 10.73
N LYS A 105 -17.25 -7.41 11.96
CA LYS A 105 -18.22 -7.74 13.01
C LYS A 105 -19.52 -6.95 12.88
N ALA A 106 -19.50 -5.82 12.18
CA ALA A 106 -20.69 -5.03 11.88
C ALA A 106 -21.41 -5.49 10.59
N GLN A 107 -20.87 -6.46 9.85
CA GLN A 107 -21.47 -6.93 8.61
C GLN A 107 -22.87 -7.50 8.85
N GLY A 108 -23.85 -7.08 8.05
CA GLY A 108 -25.25 -7.47 8.21
C GLY A 108 -26.01 -6.68 9.28
N MET A 109 -25.34 -5.80 10.03
CA MET A 109 -26.00 -4.91 11.00
C MET A 109 -26.55 -3.66 10.32
N THR A 110 -27.57 -3.08 10.93
CA THR A 110 -28.16 -1.79 10.58
C THR A 110 -28.00 -0.87 11.79
N VAL A 111 -27.31 0.26 11.62
CA VAL A 111 -26.94 1.16 12.72
C VAL A 111 -27.43 2.58 12.41
N ASP A 112 -28.22 3.15 13.32
CA ASP A 112 -28.87 4.44 13.12
C ASP A 112 -27.88 5.62 13.22
N ARG A 113 -27.00 5.59 14.23
CA ARG A 113 -25.92 6.58 14.42
C ARG A 113 -24.57 5.89 14.50
N LEU A 114 -23.68 6.20 13.57
CA LEU A 114 -22.38 5.57 13.51
C LEU A 114 -21.26 6.53 13.10
N VAL A 115 -20.09 6.29 13.68
CA VAL A 115 -18.83 6.96 13.31
C VAL A 115 -17.92 5.92 12.64
N ILE A 116 -17.59 6.14 11.37
CA ILE A 116 -16.65 5.29 10.61
C ILE A 116 -15.26 5.90 10.71
N ASP A 117 -14.33 5.16 11.33
CA ASP A 117 -12.92 5.53 11.36
C ASP A 117 -12.14 4.79 10.27
N CYS A 118 -11.69 5.54 9.26
CA CYS A 118 -11.02 4.98 8.09
C CYS A 118 -9.52 4.69 8.28
N ARG A 119 -8.92 4.99 9.45
CA ARG A 119 -7.45 4.87 9.67
C ARG A 119 -6.83 3.51 9.29
N ASN A 120 -7.58 2.42 9.50
CA ASN A 120 -7.11 1.04 9.29
C ASN A 120 -7.92 0.29 8.22
N MET A 121 -8.59 1.00 7.31
CA MET A 121 -9.29 0.38 6.19
C MET A 121 -8.29 0.05 5.10
N VAL A 122 -8.04 -1.23 4.85
CA VAL A 122 -7.00 -1.69 3.92
C VAL A 122 -7.52 -2.63 2.83
N PHE A 123 -8.74 -3.16 3.00
CA PHE A 123 -9.30 -4.14 2.07
C PHE A 123 -10.25 -3.47 1.06
N PRO A 124 -10.22 -3.87 -0.23
CA PRO A 124 -11.19 -3.43 -1.23
C PRO A 124 -12.63 -3.66 -0.77
N GLY A 125 -13.51 -2.68 -1.01
CA GLY A 125 -14.92 -2.74 -0.61
C GLY A 125 -15.22 -2.58 0.88
N GLN A 126 -14.22 -2.60 1.77
CA GLN A 126 -14.43 -2.51 3.23
C GLN A 126 -15.12 -1.21 3.66
N ILE A 127 -14.76 -0.08 3.03
CA ILE A 127 -15.41 1.21 3.28
C ILE A 127 -16.88 1.18 2.82
N GLY A 128 -17.15 0.56 1.66
CA GLY A 128 -18.52 0.38 1.15
C GLY A 128 -19.38 -0.44 2.11
N VAL A 129 -18.82 -1.53 2.67
CA VAL A 129 -19.51 -2.33 3.70
C VAL A 129 -19.84 -1.49 4.93
N ALA A 130 -18.88 -0.70 5.42
CA ALA A 130 -19.05 0.16 6.60
C ALA A 130 -20.11 1.24 6.39
N ILE A 131 -20.07 1.95 5.25
CA ILE A 131 -21.06 2.96 4.88
C ILE A 131 -22.44 2.31 4.73
N GLY A 132 -22.52 1.14 4.10
CA GLY A 132 -23.77 0.39 3.94
C GLY A 132 -24.38 -0.13 5.24
N ARG A 133 -23.77 0.09 6.41
CA ARG A 133 -24.39 -0.19 7.72
C ARG A 133 -25.25 0.97 8.21
N ALA A 134 -25.04 2.17 7.69
CA ALA A 134 -25.76 3.36 8.10
C ALA A 134 -27.19 3.37 7.55
N VAL A 135 -28.15 3.72 8.40
CA VAL A 135 -29.54 3.97 7.96
C VAL A 135 -29.66 5.27 7.19
N SER A 136 -28.93 6.30 7.59
CA SER A 136 -29.03 7.63 6.98
C SER A 136 -27.70 8.37 6.95
N LYS A 137 -27.54 9.25 5.96
CA LYS A 137 -26.39 10.16 5.86
C LYS A 137 -26.28 11.08 7.09
N LYS A 138 -27.41 11.54 7.65
CA LYS A 138 -27.43 12.42 8.83
C LYS A 138 -26.91 11.73 10.09
N GLY A 139 -27.13 10.43 10.24
CA GLY A 139 -26.61 9.62 11.34
C GLY A 139 -25.17 9.13 11.14
N THR A 140 -24.52 9.48 10.03
CA THR A 140 -23.20 8.95 9.68
C THR A 140 -22.13 10.02 9.76
N GLN A 141 -21.06 9.74 10.48
CA GLN A 141 -19.85 10.54 10.47
C GLN A 141 -18.69 9.70 9.95
N VAL A 142 -17.96 10.20 8.95
CA VAL A 142 -16.74 9.55 8.46
C VAL A 142 -15.54 10.39 8.89
N ILE A 143 -14.58 9.77 9.56
CA ILE A 143 -13.37 10.42 10.04
C ILE A 143 -12.12 9.73 9.47
N ASN A 144 -11.04 10.51 9.30
CA ASN A 144 -9.75 10.03 8.78
C ASN A 144 -9.83 9.38 7.37
N PHE A 145 -10.82 9.77 6.57
CA PHE A 145 -10.95 9.31 5.19
C PHE A 145 -9.81 9.85 4.32
N ARG A 146 -9.37 9.03 3.37
CA ARG A 146 -8.49 9.41 2.26
C ARG A 146 -8.96 8.66 1.03
N GLU A 147 -8.93 9.33 -0.11
CA GLU A 147 -9.30 8.75 -1.39
C GLU A 147 -8.48 7.50 -1.73
N SER A 148 -7.19 7.51 -1.38
CA SER A 148 -6.29 6.35 -1.54
C SER A 148 -6.72 5.07 -0.80
N LEU A 149 -7.66 5.16 0.14
CA LEU A 149 -8.21 3.99 0.85
C LEU A 149 -9.32 3.31 0.05
N VAL A 150 -9.88 3.98 -0.95
CA VAL A 150 -10.85 3.43 -1.89
C VAL A 150 -10.09 2.66 -2.96
N GLN A 151 -9.65 1.45 -2.60
CA GLN A 151 -9.01 0.56 -3.57
C GLN A 151 -10.02 0.04 -4.58
N PRO A 152 -9.65 -0.08 -5.86
CA PRO A 152 -10.49 -0.70 -6.86
C PRO A 152 -10.81 -2.14 -6.44
N GLN A 153 -12.02 -2.58 -6.75
CA GLN A 153 -12.37 -3.99 -6.57
C GLN A 153 -11.51 -4.86 -7.49
N PRO A 154 -11.20 -6.11 -7.08
CA PRO A 154 -10.57 -7.10 -7.95
C PRO A 154 -11.27 -7.19 -9.31
N LYS A 155 -10.49 -7.36 -10.38
CA LYS A 155 -11.00 -7.36 -11.76
C LYS A 155 -12.06 -8.46 -11.96
N GLU A 156 -11.90 -9.58 -11.28
CA GLU A 156 -12.81 -10.73 -11.31
C GLU A 156 -14.20 -10.35 -10.77
N ILE A 157 -14.26 -9.56 -9.69
CA ILE A 157 -15.52 -9.08 -9.11
C ILE A 157 -16.17 -8.06 -10.04
N ARG A 158 -15.37 -7.13 -10.59
CA ARG A 158 -15.86 -6.14 -11.55
C ARG A 158 -16.45 -6.81 -12.79
N HIS A 159 -15.71 -7.74 -13.39
CA HIS A 159 -16.15 -8.51 -14.56
C HIS A 159 -17.39 -9.37 -14.26
N PHE A 160 -17.48 -9.97 -13.07
CA PHE A 160 -18.69 -10.67 -12.63
C PHE A 160 -19.91 -9.75 -12.59
N TYR A 161 -19.79 -8.55 -12.02
CA TYR A 161 -20.91 -7.61 -11.99
C TYR A 161 -21.23 -7.01 -13.37
N GLU A 162 -20.24 -6.74 -14.21
CA GLU A 162 -20.44 -6.25 -15.59
C GLU A 162 -21.14 -7.30 -16.47
N SER A 163 -20.70 -8.57 -16.39
CA SER A 163 -21.37 -9.68 -17.07
C SER A 163 -22.76 -9.98 -16.49
N ALA A 164 -22.97 -9.83 -15.17
CA ALA A 164 -24.28 -10.00 -14.56
C ALA A 164 -25.27 -8.88 -14.94
N VAL A 165 -24.80 -7.65 -15.21
CA VAL A 165 -25.65 -6.53 -15.66
C VAL A 165 -26.09 -6.70 -17.12
N SER A 166 -25.34 -7.45 -17.95
CA SER A 166 -25.78 -7.83 -19.30
C SER A 166 -26.93 -8.86 -19.34
N VAL A 167 -27.35 -9.40 -18.19
CA VAL A 167 -28.57 -10.22 -18.08
C VAL A 167 -29.76 -9.31 -17.81
N THR A 168 -30.23 -8.62 -18.85
CA THR A 168 -31.51 -7.89 -18.82
C THR A 168 -32.67 -8.86 -18.54
N GLN A 169 -33.38 -8.59 -17.44
CA GLN A 169 -34.75 -8.99 -17.15
C GLN A 169 -35.13 -10.46 -17.47
N LEU A 170 -34.92 -11.36 -16.51
CA LEU A 170 -35.80 -12.53 -16.38
C LEU A 170 -37.21 -12.01 -16.06
N GLY A 171 -38.06 -11.97 -17.08
CA GLY A 171 -39.51 -11.81 -16.92
C GLY A 171 -40.03 -12.80 -15.87
N SER A 172 -40.89 -12.30 -14.98
CA SER A 172 -41.52 -12.97 -13.83
C SER A 172 -40.93 -14.34 -13.45
N ALA A 173 -40.21 -14.40 -12.33
CA ALA A 173 -39.73 -15.63 -11.70
C ALA A 173 -40.87 -16.52 -11.13
N GLN A 174 -41.81 -16.94 -11.99
CA GLN A 174 -42.84 -17.95 -11.67
C GLN A 174 -42.41 -19.37 -12.07
N CYS A 175 -41.36 -19.56 -12.89
CA CYS A 175 -40.98 -20.90 -13.35
C CYS A 175 -40.15 -21.72 -12.35
N CYS A 176 -39.53 -21.09 -11.34
CA CYS A 176 -38.60 -21.78 -10.43
C CYS A 176 -39.27 -22.67 -9.36
N LYS A 177 -40.60 -22.84 -9.39
CA LYS A 177 -41.31 -23.77 -8.49
C LYS A 177 -41.32 -25.24 -8.97
N GLN A 178 -40.70 -25.58 -10.10
CA GLN A 178 -40.76 -26.94 -10.67
C GLN A 178 -39.42 -27.61 -10.99
N ILE A 179 -38.30 -27.17 -10.40
CA ILE A 179 -37.03 -27.91 -10.57
C ILE A 179 -36.85 -28.86 -9.38
N VAL A 180 -37.23 -30.12 -9.59
CA VAL A 180 -36.81 -31.23 -8.75
C VAL A 180 -35.36 -31.54 -9.10
N PHE A 181 -34.43 -31.28 -8.18
CA PHE A 181 -33.03 -31.65 -8.36
C PHE A 181 -32.88 -33.18 -8.23
N PRO A 182 -32.19 -33.86 -9.16
CA PRO A 182 -31.91 -35.28 -9.01
C PRO A 182 -30.85 -35.51 -7.91
N PRO A 183 -30.89 -36.65 -7.21
CA PRO A 183 -29.98 -36.90 -6.10
C PRO A 183 -28.58 -37.25 -6.61
N LYS A 184 -27.59 -36.88 -5.80
CA LYS A 184 -26.15 -37.03 -6.06
C LYS A 184 -25.72 -38.49 -6.22
N GLY A 185 -24.99 -38.78 -7.30
CA GLY A 185 -24.24 -40.01 -7.55
C GLY A 185 -23.04 -39.71 -8.46
N SER A 186 -21.93 -40.41 -8.22
CA SER A 186 -20.53 -40.14 -8.63
C SER A 186 -20.16 -40.65 -10.05
N PRO A 187 -18.85 -40.77 -10.40
CA PRO A 187 -18.07 -39.85 -11.22
C PRO A 187 -17.68 -40.44 -12.61
N GLU A 188 -17.51 -39.64 -13.67
CA GLU A 188 -16.66 -40.04 -14.81
C GLU A 188 -16.39 -38.89 -15.80
N ASN A 189 -15.10 -38.73 -16.12
CA ASN A 189 -14.44 -38.30 -17.37
C ASN A 189 -15.11 -37.31 -18.36
N MET A 190 -14.38 -36.23 -18.69
CA MET A 190 -14.04 -35.77 -20.07
C MET A 190 -13.36 -34.40 -19.97
N SER A 191 -12.03 -34.35 -20.09
CA SER A 191 -11.24 -34.13 -21.32
C SER A 191 -10.96 -32.65 -21.59
N HIS A 192 -9.68 -32.33 -21.52
CA HIS A 192 -9.03 -31.07 -21.89
C HIS A 192 -9.39 -30.60 -23.30
N THR A 193 -9.57 -29.28 -23.45
CA THR A 193 -9.03 -28.53 -24.59
C THR A 193 -8.56 -27.18 -24.09
N GLU A 194 -7.25 -26.97 -24.20
CA GLU A 194 -6.56 -25.70 -24.06
C GLU A 194 -6.93 -24.80 -25.25
N GLU A 195 -7.28 -23.55 -24.99
CA GLU A 195 -7.12 -22.49 -25.99
C GLU A 195 -6.29 -21.37 -25.38
N VAL A 196 -5.07 -21.26 -25.92
CA VAL A 196 -4.20 -20.10 -25.84
C VAL A 196 -4.72 -19.09 -26.84
N PHE A 197 -5.04 -17.87 -26.40
CA PHE A 197 -5.16 -16.73 -27.31
C PHE A 197 -4.40 -15.52 -26.79
N THR A 198 -3.62 -14.97 -27.71
CA THR A 198 -2.63 -13.90 -27.64
C THR A 198 -3.25 -12.51 -27.45
N GLY A 199 -2.40 -11.56 -27.04
CA GLY A 199 -2.78 -10.24 -26.51
C GLY A 199 -3.11 -9.14 -27.52
N CYS A 200 -2.66 -7.92 -27.16
CA CYS A 200 -3.01 -6.58 -27.65
C CYS A 200 -4.34 -6.04 -27.08
N GLU A 201 -4.53 -4.75 -26.80
CA GLU A 201 -3.69 -3.56 -26.69
C GLU A 201 -4.55 -2.49 -25.98
N HIS A 202 -3.92 -1.39 -25.56
CA HIS A 202 -4.58 -0.23 -24.97
C HIS A 202 -5.54 0.45 -25.95
N GLU A 203 -6.77 0.73 -25.51
CA GLU A 203 -7.58 1.81 -26.09
C GLU A 203 -7.97 2.83 -25.01
N ILE A 204 -7.64 4.07 -25.32
CA ILE A 204 -7.89 5.30 -24.60
C ILE A 204 -9.34 5.68 -24.89
N LEU A 205 -10.15 5.86 -23.85
CA LEU A 205 -11.52 6.38 -23.97
C LEU A 205 -11.46 7.89 -24.23
N ASP A 206 -11.70 8.25 -25.49
CA ASP A 206 -12.01 9.61 -25.91
C ASP A 206 -13.43 9.97 -25.46
N THR A 207 -13.61 11.18 -24.96
CA THR A 207 -14.90 11.65 -24.44
C THR A 207 -15.58 12.46 -25.54
N SER A 208 -16.57 11.86 -26.19
CA SER A 208 -17.39 12.50 -27.21
C SER A 208 -18.26 13.63 -26.61
N MET A 209 -18.29 14.77 -27.30
CA MET A 209 -19.41 15.70 -27.27
C MET A 209 -20.05 15.67 -28.66
N ASP A 210 -21.31 15.24 -28.71
CA ASP A 210 -22.14 15.14 -29.91
C ASP A 210 -22.44 16.51 -30.51
N ILE A 211 -22.24 16.67 -31.82
CA ILE A 211 -22.94 17.64 -32.66
C ILE A 211 -23.16 16.97 -34.04
N ASP A 212 -24.41 16.70 -34.35
CA ASP A 212 -24.92 16.33 -35.67
C ASP A 212 -24.63 17.42 -36.70
N ASP A 213 -24.17 17.04 -37.90
CA ASP A 213 -24.55 17.58 -39.21
C ASP A 213 -23.68 16.89 -40.29
N GLU A 214 -24.31 16.04 -41.10
CA GLU A 214 -23.78 15.54 -42.37
C GLU A 214 -23.71 16.69 -43.38
N GLU A 215 -22.50 17.07 -43.80
CA GLU A 215 -22.28 17.60 -45.15
C GLU A 215 -21.01 16.95 -45.73
N ASP A 216 -21.18 16.34 -46.90
CA ASP A 216 -20.14 15.76 -47.73
C ASP A 216 -19.01 16.78 -48.01
N VAL A 217 -17.77 16.41 -47.68
CA VAL A 217 -16.58 17.16 -48.12
C VAL A 217 -15.59 16.19 -48.76
N ASP A 218 -15.30 16.47 -50.02
CA ASP A 218 -14.47 15.73 -50.96
C ASP A 218 -13.13 15.24 -50.38
N ASP A 219 -12.71 14.09 -50.92
CA ASP A 219 -11.44 13.38 -50.75
C ASP A 219 -10.22 14.32 -50.62
N VAL A 220 -9.85 14.64 -49.39
CA VAL A 220 -8.48 15.06 -49.07
C VAL A 220 -7.80 13.88 -48.41
N ASN A 221 -6.83 13.30 -49.12
CA ASN A 221 -6.05 12.15 -48.67
C ASN A 221 -5.25 12.50 -47.40
N PHE A 222 -5.87 12.24 -46.25
CA PHE A 222 -5.37 12.57 -44.91
C PHE A 222 -3.99 11.95 -44.63
N LEU A 223 -3.70 10.82 -45.27
CA LEU A 223 -2.44 10.10 -45.13
C LEU A 223 -1.27 10.83 -45.81
N GLU A 224 -1.52 11.47 -46.95
CA GLU A 224 -0.50 12.17 -47.74
C GLU A 224 -0.09 13.51 -47.10
N LEU A 225 -1.05 14.21 -46.49
CA LEU A 225 -0.80 15.40 -45.66
C LEU A 225 -0.06 15.04 -44.36
N TYR A 226 -0.42 13.91 -43.75
CA TYR A 226 0.25 13.40 -42.55
C TYR A 226 1.71 13.02 -42.85
N GLU A 227 1.98 12.25 -43.90
CA GLU A 227 3.35 11.87 -44.28
C GLU A 227 4.22 13.07 -44.64
N ARG A 228 3.65 14.10 -45.27
CA ARG A 228 4.37 15.32 -45.65
C ARG A 228 4.70 16.22 -44.45
N ALA A 229 3.84 16.24 -43.42
CA ALA A 229 4.07 16.96 -42.16
C ALA A 229 4.94 16.18 -41.15
N SER A 230 5.09 14.87 -41.34
CA SER A 230 5.84 13.96 -40.44
C SER A 230 7.30 13.74 -40.84
N GLN A 231 7.74 14.20 -42.02
CA GLN A 231 9.16 14.20 -42.34
C GLN A 231 9.92 15.18 -41.42
N PRO A 232 11.19 14.90 -41.07
CA PRO A 232 11.95 15.68 -40.11
C PRO A 232 12.35 17.04 -40.71
N ALA A 233 11.40 17.96 -40.81
CA ALA A 233 11.64 19.37 -41.10
C ALA A 233 12.08 20.10 -39.82
N MET A 234 13.11 19.59 -39.15
CA MET A 234 13.79 20.34 -38.08
C MET A 234 14.78 21.39 -38.62
N GLU A 235 15.00 21.47 -39.94
CA GLU A 235 16.09 22.30 -40.46
C GLU A 235 15.69 23.57 -41.23
N GLU A 236 14.42 23.79 -41.59
CA GLU A 236 14.01 25.06 -42.23
C GLU A 236 12.63 25.53 -41.75
N LEU A 237 12.59 26.12 -40.55
CA LEU A 237 11.55 27.08 -40.18
C LEU A 237 11.84 28.44 -40.87
N PRO A 238 10.83 29.17 -41.36
CA PRO A 238 11.02 30.42 -42.09
C PRO A 238 11.75 31.50 -41.26
N PRO A 239 12.45 32.45 -41.92
CA PRO A 239 13.36 33.39 -41.26
C PRO A 239 12.56 34.39 -40.42
N GLY A 240 12.43 34.06 -39.14
CA GLY A 240 11.72 34.87 -38.14
C GLY A 240 11.47 34.11 -36.84
N VAL A 241 11.36 32.78 -36.91
CA VAL A 241 11.16 31.92 -35.73
C VAL A 241 12.34 30.96 -35.62
N LYS A 242 13.45 31.41 -35.04
CA LYS A 242 14.53 30.49 -34.64
C LYS A 242 14.01 29.65 -33.48
N SER A 243 13.79 28.36 -33.71
CA SER A 243 13.32 27.36 -32.74
C SER A 243 14.07 27.41 -31.39
N HIS A 244 15.36 27.72 -31.41
CA HIS A 244 16.16 27.90 -30.20
C HIS A 244 15.74 29.11 -29.34
N SER A 245 15.27 30.21 -29.93
CA SER A 245 14.89 31.42 -29.18
C SER A 245 13.59 31.27 -28.39
N LEU A 246 12.63 30.48 -28.88
CA LEU A 246 11.35 30.26 -28.20
C LEU A 246 11.50 29.23 -27.08
N LEU A 247 12.26 28.16 -27.35
CA LEU A 247 12.61 27.14 -26.36
C LEU A 247 13.46 27.72 -25.22
N ASP A 248 14.48 28.52 -25.53
CA ASP A 248 15.32 29.15 -24.51
C ASP A 248 14.54 30.22 -23.71
N ALA A 249 13.61 30.95 -24.33
CA ALA A 249 12.73 31.88 -23.64
C ALA A 249 11.69 31.17 -22.74
N LEU A 250 11.10 30.06 -23.19
CA LEU A 250 10.12 29.28 -22.42
C LEU A 250 10.75 28.47 -21.28
N LEU A 251 12.04 28.13 -21.38
CA LEU A 251 12.79 27.38 -20.37
C LEU A 251 13.55 28.29 -19.38
N SER A 252 13.63 29.61 -19.62
CA SER A 252 14.43 30.54 -18.80
C SER A 252 13.66 31.33 -17.75
N GLU A 253 12.32 31.35 -17.78
CA GLU A 253 11.51 32.10 -16.81
C GLU A 253 10.55 31.19 -16.01
N ASP A 254 10.96 30.92 -14.77
CA ASP A 254 10.21 30.40 -13.61
C ASP A 254 9.58 28.98 -13.64
N GLU A 255 9.98 28.21 -12.60
CA GLU A 255 9.77 26.77 -12.35
C GLU A 255 8.31 26.35 -12.01
N SER A 256 7.31 26.73 -12.82
CA SER A 256 5.96 26.19 -12.64
C SER A 256 5.33 25.71 -13.95
N TYR A 257 4.84 24.48 -13.94
CA TYR A 257 4.01 23.92 -15.03
C TYR A 257 2.87 24.89 -15.40
N THR A 258 2.32 25.61 -14.43
CA THR A 258 1.25 26.60 -14.63
C THR A 258 1.67 27.77 -15.52
N ALA A 259 2.89 28.28 -15.37
CA ALA A 259 3.42 29.36 -16.21
C ALA A 259 3.67 28.87 -17.64
N PHE A 260 4.24 27.67 -17.80
CA PHE A 260 4.41 27.02 -19.10
C PHE A 260 3.09 26.79 -19.82
N TYR A 261 2.09 26.22 -19.14
CA TYR A 261 0.75 26.03 -19.70
C TYR A 261 0.09 27.36 -20.08
N GLY A 262 0.29 28.41 -19.28
CA GLY A 262 -0.18 29.77 -19.60
C GLY A 262 0.46 30.33 -20.87
N ALA A 263 1.77 30.19 -21.02
CA ALA A 263 2.49 30.68 -22.19
C ALA A 263 2.10 29.95 -23.48
N VAL A 264 1.95 28.62 -23.42
CA VAL A 264 1.51 27.81 -24.57
C VAL A 264 0.08 28.13 -24.97
N GLN A 265 -0.83 28.29 -23.99
CA GLN A 265 -2.22 28.66 -24.28
C GLN A 265 -2.33 30.06 -24.89
N ASN A 266 -1.53 31.01 -24.42
CA ASN A 266 -1.47 32.37 -24.97
C ASN A 266 -0.93 32.38 -26.41
N PHE A 267 0.07 31.55 -26.70
CA PHE A 267 0.60 31.39 -28.06
C PHE A 267 -0.43 30.78 -29.01
N MET A 268 -1.10 29.68 -28.62
CA MET A 268 -2.15 29.04 -29.45
C MET A 268 -3.36 29.95 -29.70
N SER A 269 -3.58 30.95 -28.84
CA SER A 269 -4.66 31.93 -28.98
C SER A 269 -4.21 33.22 -29.68
N SER A 270 -2.94 33.31 -30.09
CA SER A 270 -2.36 34.52 -30.69
C SER A 270 -2.72 34.64 -32.18
N ALA A 271 -2.77 35.87 -32.68
CA ALA A 271 -2.90 36.15 -34.12
C ALA A 271 -1.74 35.54 -34.94
N THR A 272 -0.57 35.44 -34.33
CA THR A 272 0.64 34.88 -34.92
C THR A 272 0.51 33.37 -35.18
N TYR A 273 -0.15 32.63 -34.28
CA TYR A 273 -0.45 31.22 -34.51
C TYR A 273 -1.50 31.04 -35.61
N LYS A 274 -2.46 31.96 -35.71
CA LYS A 274 -3.45 31.97 -36.80
C LYS A 274 -2.79 32.20 -38.17
N GLU A 275 -1.87 33.16 -38.27
CA GLU A 275 -1.07 33.39 -39.47
C GLU A 275 -0.22 32.16 -39.84
N TYR A 276 0.37 31.49 -38.85
CA TYR A 276 1.13 30.25 -39.07
C TYR A 276 0.26 29.11 -39.64
N VAL A 277 -0.99 28.97 -39.16
CA VAL A 277 -1.93 27.98 -39.69
C VAL A 277 -2.39 28.33 -41.10
N GLU A 278 -2.60 29.62 -41.39
CA GLU A 278 -2.94 30.11 -42.74
C GLU A 278 -1.80 29.86 -43.74
N GLU A 279 -0.54 30.05 -43.32
CA GLU A 279 0.65 29.68 -44.11
C GLU A 279 0.78 28.17 -44.31
N LEU A 280 0.53 27.36 -43.27
CA LEU A 280 0.66 25.90 -43.33
C LEU A 280 -0.28 25.26 -44.37
N PHE A 281 -1.48 25.80 -44.52
CA PHE A 281 -2.46 25.32 -45.51
C PHE A 281 -2.45 26.10 -46.82
N LEU A 282 -1.62 27.14 -46.95
CA LEU A 282 -1.56 28.03 -48.12
C LEU A 282 -2.92 28.64 -48.48
N THR A 283 -3.78 28.88 -47.48
CA THR A 283 -5.13 29.44 -47.69
C THR A 283 -5.39 30.59 -46.72
N SER A 284 -5.97 31.67 -47.23
CA SER A 284 -6.37 32.84 -46.42
C SER A 284 -7.68 32.61 -45.64
N ASN A 285 -8.36 31.50 -45.89
CA ASN A 285 -9.66 31.18 -45.28
C ASN A 285 -9.66 29.71 -44.89
N VAL A 286 -9.13 29.43 -43.70
CA VAL A 286 -8.92 28.08 -43.18
C VAL A 286 -10.25 27.48 -42.76
N SER A 287 -10.61 26.32 -43.32
CA SER A 287 -11.85 25.62 -42.97
C SER A 287 -11.81 25.10 -41.52
N LYS A 288 -12.98 24.82 -40.93
CA LYS A 288 -13.06 24.20 -39.59
C LYS A 288 -12.29 22.88 -39.51
N SER A 289 -12.26 22.09 -40.59
CA SER A 289 -11.52 20.83 -40.68
C SER A 289 -10.00 21.05 -40.71
N GLN A 290 -9.51 22.06 -41.43
CA GLN A 290 -8.08 22.42 -41.45
C GLN A 290 -7.61 22.96 -40.08
N TYR A 291 -8.45 23.73 -39.39
CA TYR A 291 -8.17 24.15 -38.01
C TYR A 291 -8.09 22.97 -37.03
N ARG A 292 -8.93 21.93 -37.20
CA ARG A 292 -8.84 20.70 -36.39
C ARG A 292 -7.50 19.97 -36.60
N VAL A 293 -7.02 19.91 -37.84
CA VAL A 293 -5.72 19.28 -38.17
C VAL A 293 -4.56 20.09 -37.59
N ALA A 294 -4.58 21.42 -37.72
CA ALA A 294 -3.59 22.30 -37.09
C ALA A 294 -3.55 22.14 -35.56
N TYR A 295 -4.74 22.08 -34.95
CA TYR A 295 -4.88 21.86 -33.52
C TYR A 295 -4.32 20.50 -33.11
N GLY A 296 -4.60 19.43 -33.87
CA GLY A 296 -4.01 18.11 -33.64
C GLY A 296 -2.48 18.08 -33.72
N LEU A 297 -1.88 18.80 -34.68
CA LEU A 297 -0.43 18.97 -34.78
C LEU A 297 0.15 19.74 -33.59
N SER A 298 -0.52 20.80 -33.13
CA SER A 298 -0.08 21.58 -31.96
C SER A 298 -0.17 20.79 -30.64
N GLN A 299 -1.14 19.88 -30.52
CA GLN A 299 -1.26 18.95 -29.39
C GLN A 299 -0.06 17.99 -29.35
N LYS A 300 0.26 17.36 -30.48
CA LYS A 300 1.42 16.46 -30.59
C LYS A 300 2.74 17.18 -30.33
N LEU A 301 2.92 18.40 -30.83
CA LEU A 301 4.11 19.20 -30.58
C LEU A 301 4.26 19.52 -29.08
N ARG A 302 3.15 19.82 -28.39
CA ARG A 302 3.12 20.04 -26.95
C ARG A 302 3.45 18.78 -26.14
N GLU A 303 2.92 17.62 -26.54
CA GLU A 303 3.27 16.34 -25.91
C GLU A 303 4.78 16.11 -25.96
N HIS A 304 5.39 16.31 -27.13
CA HIS A 304 6.82 16.13 -27.30
C HIS A 304 7.67 17.13 -26.50
N LEU A 305 7.23 18.39 -26.39
CA LEU A 305 7.89 19.40 -25.55
C LEU A 305 7.80 19.06 -24.06
N LEU A 306 6.66 18.52 -23.60
CA LEU A 306 6.49 18.08 -22.21
C LEU A 306 7.37 16.88 -21.87
N GLU A 307 7.54 15.94 -22.81
CA GLU A 307 8.47 14.82 -22.67
C GLU A 307 9.91 15.31 -22.50
N GLY A 308 10.37 16.21 -23.37
CA GLY A 308 11.72 16.80 -23.28
C GLY A 308 11.97 17.58 -22.00
N MET A 309 10.99 18.37 -21.53
CA MET A 309 11.11 19.12 -20.27
C MET A 309 11.14 18.18 -19.05
N THR A 310 10.36 17.10 -19.09
CA THR A 310 10.37 16.05 -18.05
C THR A 310 11.73 15.38 -17.97
N GLU A 311 12.38 15.12 -19.10
CA GLU A 311 13.72 14.52 -19.16
C GLU A 311 14.82 15.46 -18.65
N HIS A 312 14.71 16.77 -18.94
CA HIS A 312 15.62 17.79 -18.38
C HIS A 312 15.49 17.91 -16.85
N ILE A 313 14.27 17.89 -16.32
CA ILE A 313 14.00 17.90 -14.87
C ILE A 313 14.56 16.63 -14.22
N ARG A 314 14.38 15.45 -14.85
CA ARG A 314 14.94 14.18 -14.39
C ARG A 314 16.46 14.24 -14.23
N LYS A 315 17.16 14.78 -15.24
CA LYS A 315 18.63 14.89 -15.23
C LYS A 315 19.14 15.81 -14.11
N LYS A 316 18.51 16.97 -13.93
CA LYS A 316 18.85 17.92 -12.84
C LYS A 316 18.53 17.39 -11.44
N ALA A 317 17.44 16.63 -11.26
CA ALA A 317 17.10 16.02 -9.98
C ALA A 317 18.13 14.96 -9.56
N LEU A 318 18.62 14.17 -10.52
CA LEU A 318 19.67 13.17 -10.31
C LEU A 318 21.02 13.79 -9.90
N GLU A 319 21.39 14.91 -10.53
CA GLU A 319 22.60 15.67 -10.21
C GLU A 319 22.54 16.34 -8.81
N ARG A 320 21.34 16.71 -8.31
CA ARG A 320 21.18 17.27 -6.96
C ARG A 320 21.14 16.21 -5.86
N ALA A 321 20.57 15.03 -6.13
CA ALA A 321 20.47 13.94 -5.16
C ALA A 321 21.84 13.39 -4.73
N THR A 322 22.84 13.44 -5.62
CA THR A 322 24.21 13.01 -5.32
C THR A 322 24.99 13.97 -4.41
N ALA A 323 24.51 15.21 -4.21
CA ALA A 323 25.23 16.24 -3.46
C ALA A 323 24.88 16.35 -1.96
N SER A 324 23.84 15.66 -1.48
CA SER A 324 23.36 15.79 -0.10
C SER A 324 23.10 14.44 0.56
N SER A 325 24.15 13.77 1.03
CA SER A 325 24.03 12.65 1.98
C SER A 325 24.66 13.03 3.32
N LYS A 326 23.82 13.26 4.34
CA LYS A 326 24.26 13.20 5.74
C LYS A 326 24.05 11.78 6.23
N SER A 327 25.16 11.11 6.52
CA SER A 327 25.22 9.76 7.09
C SER A 327 24.50 9.70 8.45
N PHE A 328 23.44 8.88 8.53
CA PHE A 328 22.78 8.51 9.79
C PHE A 328 23.63 7.52 10.63
N THR A 329 24.71 6.96 10.05
CA THR A 329 25.52 5.88 10.64
C THR A 329 26.74 6.36 11.43
N ASP A 330 27.02 7.67 11.49
CA ASP A 330 28.20 8.20 12.19
C ASP A 330 27.99 8.27 13.72
N SER A 331 26.74 8.22 14.19
CA SER A 331 26.42 8.25 15.62
C SER A 331 26.36 6.84 16.23
N GLU A 332 26.77 6.71 17.50
CA GLU A 332 26.71 5.45 18.27
C GLU A 332 25.28 4.89 18.33
N GLY A 333 24.27 5.75 18.50
CA GLY A 333 22.86 5.35 18.47
C GLY A 333 22.37 4.89 17.09
N GLY A 334 22.89 5.47 16.01
CA GLY A 334 22.61 5.05 14.63
C GLY A 334 23.18 3.67 14.34
N ARG A 335 24.42 3.40 14.75
CA ARG A 335 25.08 2.08 14.60
C ARG A 335 24.36 0.98 15.40
N ALA A 336 23.96 1.25 16.63
CA ALA A 336 23.16 0.32 17.45
C ALA A 336 21.82 -0.01 16.79
N THR A 337 21.14 1.00 16.24
CA THR A 337 19.87 0.82 15.54
C THR A 337 20.03 0.00 14.28
N LEU A 338 21.08 0.28 13.49
CA LEU A 338 21.39 -0.48 12.29
C LEU A 338 21.66 -1.96 12.60
N ARG A 339 22.52 -2.24 13.58
CA ARG A 339 22.85 -3.62 13.97
C ARG A 339 21.64 -4.38 14.52
N TYR A 340 20.71 -3.69 15.19
CA TYR A 340 19.41 -4.27 15.57
C TYR A 340 18.57 -4.65 14.34
N ILE A 341 18.47 -3.76 13.35
CA ILE A 341 17.73 -4.00 12.10
C ILE A 341 18.36 -5.17 11.33
N SER A 342 19.69 -5.22 11.26
CA SER A 342 20.45 -6.33 10.67
C SER A 342 20.07 -7.67 11.30
N GLY A 343 20.11 -7.76 12.63
CA GLY A 343 19.71 -8.95 13.39
C GLY A 343 18.27 -9.37 13.12
N TRP A 344 17.35 -8.39 13.09
CA TRP A 344 15.94 -8.66 12.78
C TRP A 344 15.73 -9.17 11.35
N CYS A 345 16.42 -8.61 10.36
CA CYS A 345 16.35 -9.02 8.95
C CYS A 345 16.75 -10.48 8.79
N VAL A 346 17.93 -10.84 9.31
CA VAL A 346 18.48 -12.20 9.26
C VAL A 346 17.59 -13.18 10.03
N ALA A 347 17.21 -12.87 11.27
CA ALA A 347 16.36 -13.73 12.10
C ALA A 347 14.99 -14.00 11.47
N SER A 348 14.35 -12.96 10.95
CA SER A 348 13.04 -13.05 10.33
C SER A 348 13.08 -13.86 9.04
N MET A 349 14.16 -13.75 8.26
CA MET A 349 14.34 -14.54 7.05
C MET A 349 14.61 -16.02 7.37
N ARG A 350 15.51 -16.28 8.32
CA ARG A 350 15.80 -17.63 8.82
C ARG A 350 14.53 -18.33 9.30
N LYS A 351 13.71 -17.64 10.08
CA LYS A 351 12.42 -18.18 10.56
C LYS A 351 11.47 -18.54 9.42
N ARG A 352 11.37 -17.70 8.39
CA ARG A 352 10.52 -17.96 7.21
C ARG A 352 11.02 -19.18 6.42
N LYS A 353 12.33 -19.24 6.12
CA LYS A 353 12.93 -20.33 5.36
C LYS A 353 12.88 -21.67 6.12
N ARG A 354 13.17 -21.68 7.43
CA ARG A 354 12.98 -22.86 8.29
C ARG A 354 11.52 -23.36 8.26
N LYS A 355 10.54 -22.44 8.31
CA LYS A 355 9.13 -22.82 8.20
C LYS A 355 8.82 -23.46 6.84
N THR A 356 9.34 -22.90 5.75
CA THR A 356 9.19 -23.49 4.40
C THR A 356 9.78 -24.90 4.33
N VAL A 357 10.98 -25.12 4.88
CA VAL A 357 11.61 -26.45 4.95
C VAL A 357 10.72 -27.43 5.72
N ILE A 358 10.27 -27.06 6.92
CA ILE A 358 9.43 -27.92 7.77
C ILE A 358 8.11 -28.29 7.09
N GLN A 359 7.48 -27.33 6.42
CA GLN A 359 6.18 -27.54 5.76
C GLN A 359 6.25 -28.45 4.54
N ASN A 360 7.43 -28.59 3.92
CA ASN A 360 7.61 -29.31 2.66
C ASN A 360 8.53 -30.55 2.81
N LEU A 361 8.99 -30.88 4.02
CA LEU A 361 10.00 -31.91 4.28
C LEU A 361 9.61 -33.31 3.73
N TYR A 362 8.31 -33.62 3.68
CA TYR A 362 7.79 -34.92 3.24
C TYR A 362 7.14 -34.88 1.85
N SER A 363 7.27 -33.77 1.12
CA SER A 363 6.69 -33.63 -0.22
C SER A 363 7.75 -33.96 -1.28
N GLU A 364 7.52 -35.05 -2.02
CA GLU A 364 8.44 -35.52 -3.07
C GLU A 364 8.59 -34.50 -4.21
N SER A 365 7.52 -33.78 -4.56
CA SER A 365 7.52 -32.75 -5.61
C SER A 365 8.30 -31.48 -5.25
N THR A 366 8.62 -31.26 -3.97
CA THR A 366 9.30 -30.05 -3.48
C THR A 366 10.70 -30.31 -2.93
N SER A 367 11.24 -31.53 -3.09
CA SER A 367 12.55 -31.93 -2.56
C SER A 367 13.70 -30.98 -2.96
N ARG A 368 13.74 -30.52 -4.21
CA ARG A 368 14.74 -29.55 -4.68
C ARG A 368 14.59 -28.18 -4.01
N LEU A 369 13.35 -27.72 -3.81
CA LEU A 369 13.05 -26.47 -3.09
C LEU A 369 13.49 -26.56 -1.63
N VAL A 370 13.18 -27.69 -0.96
CA VAL A 370 13.58 -27.93 0.44
C VAL A 370 15.10 -27.92 0.57
N THR A 371 15.81 -28.61 -0.31
CA THR A 371 17.28 -28.67 -0.31
C THR A 371 17.90 -27.28 -0.48
N ASN A 372 17.46 -26.51 -1.49
CA ASN A 372 17.97 -25.15 -1.72
C ASN A 372 17.63 -24.20 -0.56
N THR A 373 16.40 -24.29 -0.03
CA THR A 373 15.98 -23.47 1.10
C THR A 373 16.76 -23.82 2.37
N HIS A 374 17.12 -25.09 2.56
CA HIS A 374 17.93 -25.54 3.69
C HIS A 374 19.36 -24.99 3.63
N LYS A 375 20.03 -25.06 2.47
CA LYS A 375 21.33 -24.40 2.26
C LYS A 375 21.29 -22.91 2.59
N GLN A 376 20.21 -22.22 2.18
CA GLN A 376 20.04 -20.80 2.52
C GLN A 376 19.83 -20.56 4.02
N VAL A 377 19.25 -21.50 4.76
CA VAL A 377 19.17 -21.45 6.23
C VAL A 377 20.58 -21.59 6.84
N GLU A 378 21.40 -22.51 6.34
CA GLU A 378 22.79 -22.68 6.79
C GLU A 378 23.63 -21.42 6.54
N LEU A 379 23.51 -20.82 5.35
CA LEU A 379 24.18 -19.55 5.04
C LEU A 379 23.75 -18.43 6.00
N LEU A 380 22.45 -18.30 6.28
CA LEU A 380 21.93 -17.31 7.25
C LEU A 380 22.42 -17.56 8.69
N GLU A 381 22.70 -18.82 9.05
CA GLU A 381 23.22 -19.16 10.38
C GLU A 381 24.68 -18.74 10.56
N GLN A 382 25.48 -18.73 9.49
CA GLN A 382 26.85 -18.21 9.51
C GLN A 382 26.92 -16.70 9.77
N LEU A 383 25.82 -15.96 9.52
CA LEU A 383 25.74 -14.53 9.81
C LEU A 383 25.41 -14.23 11.27
N ILE A 384 25.04 -15.24 12.07
CA ILE A 384 24.59 -15.08 13.46
C ILE A 384 25.65 -15.61 14.41
N VAL A 385 25.84 -14.93 15.53
CA VAL A 385 26.80 -15.31 16.57
C VAL A 385 26.17 -15.14 17.96
N PRO A 386 26.51 -15.97 18.96
CA PRO A 386 26.09 -15.74 20.35
C PRO A 386 26.66 -14.42 20.91
N TYR A 387 25.90 -13.76 21.78
CA TYR A 387 26.32 -12.49 22.40
C TYR A 387 27.67 -12.59 23.13
N GLY A 388 27.90 -13.68 23.88
CA GLY A 388 29.12 -13.88 24.66
C GLY A 388 30.37 -13.88 23.78
N GLU A 389 30.33 -14.64 22.68
CA GLU A 389 31.43 -14.72 21.70
C GLU A 389 31.64 -13.38 20.99
N LEU A 390 30.56 -12.71 20.57
CA LEU A 390 30.67 -11.43 19.89
C LEU A 390 31.17 -10.30 20.81
N LYS A 391 30.84 -10.34 22.10
CA LYS A 391 31.30 -9.34 23.07
C LYS A 391 32.83 -9.34 23.21
N GLU A 392 33.46 -10.51 23.09
CA GLU A 392 34.90 -10.67 23.22
C GLU A 392 35.66 -10.29 21.94
N SER A 393 35.01 -10.36 20.79
CA SER A 393 35.67 -10.17 19.48
C SER A 393 35.20 -8.94 18.68
N THR A 394 34.15 -8.22 19.11
CA THR A 394 33.57 -7.14 18.30
C THR A 394 34.44 -5.88 18.28
N SER A 395 34.50 -5.26 17.11
CA SER A 395 35.10 -3.94 16.85
C SER A 395 34.22 -2.76 17.27
N ASP A 396 32.92 -2.98 17.50
CA ASP A 396 31.95 -1.94 17.86
C ASP A 396 31.15 -2.34 19.11
N LEU A 397 31.86 -2.46 20.23
CA LEU A 397 31.30 -2.82 21.54
C LEU A 397 30.16 -1.88 22.01
N PRO A 398 30.24 -0.55 21.82
CA PRO A 398 29.19 0.35 22.32
C PRO A 398 27.82 0.09 21.67
N SER A 399 27.79 -0.13 20.35
CA SER A 399 26.55 -0.51 19.65
C SER A 399 25.99 -1.85 20.11
N LEU A 400 26.86 -2.82 20.44
CA LEU A 400 26.45 -4.14 20.91
C LEU A 400 25.80 -4.07 22.30
N VAL A 401 26.37 -3.28 23.22
CA VAL A 401 25.85 -3.09 24.58
C VAL A 401 24.47 -2.42 24.57
N GLU A 402 24.28 -1.41 23.72
CA GLU A 402 23.00 -0.71 23.59
C GLU A 402 21.87 -1.63 23.07
N ILE A 403 22.20 -2.57 22.19
CA ILE A 403 21.24 -3.58 21.69
C ILE A 403 20.90 -4.57 22.78
N HIS A 404 21.92 -5.09 23.49
CA HIS A 404 21.72 -6.03 24.59
C HIS A 404 20.83 -5.43 25.68
N ARG A 405 21.00 -4.13 25.97
CA ARG A 405 20.13 -3.39 26.90
C ARG A 405 18.67 -3.28 26.43
N LYS A 406 18.43 -3.27 25.12
CA LYS A 406 17.09 -3.18 24.51
C LYS A 406 16.44 -4.55 24.26
N GLU A 407 17.15 -5.64 24.56
CA GLU A 407 16.65 -6.98 24.34
C GLU A 407 15.51 -7.29 25.33
N ASN A 408 14.35 -7.69 24.81
CA ASN A 408 13.23 -8.14 25.64
C ASN A 408 13.55 -9.50 26.29
N PRO A 409 12.88 -9.86 27.41
CA PRO A 409 13.08 -11.13 28.11
C PRO A 409 12.87 -12.41 27.27
N THR A 410 12.35 -12.29 26.05
CA THR A 410 12.08 -13.40 25.13
C THR A 410 13.28 -13.81 24.25
N SER A 411 14.44 -13.15 24.37
CA SER A 411 15.70 -13.47 23.64
C SER A 411 15.50 -13.78 22.15
N SER A 412 14.62 -13.02 21.49
CA SER A 412 14.22 -13.27 20.10
C SER A 412 15.11 -12.57 19.09
N LEU A 413 16.08 -11.79 19.56
CA LEU A 413 17.00 -11.02 18.74
C LEU A 413 18.25 -11.87 18.46
N CYS A 414 18.65 -11.95 17.19
CA CYS A 414 19.90 -12.61 16.81
C CYS A 414 20.99 -11.55 16.62
N TYR A 415 22.17 -11.77 17.20
CA TYR A 415 23.33 -10.91 17.00
C TYR A 415 24.01 -11.29 15.70
N VAL A 416 24.28 -10.30 14.84
CA VAL A 416 24.99 -10.52 13.59
C VAL A 416 26.50 -10.40 13.79
N THR A 417 27.27 -11.17 13.02
CA THR A 417 28.74 -11.05 13.01
C THR A 417 29.18 -9.65 12.56
N ASP A 418 30.40 -9.23 12.94
CA ASP A 418 30.94 -7.93 12.50
C ASP A 418 31.03 -7.83 10.97
N LYS A 419 31.41 -8.91 10.28
CA LYS A 419 31.42 -8.94 8.81
C LYS A 419 30.02 -8.73 8.22
N ALA A 420 29.02 -9.40 8.80
CA ALA A 420 27.63 -9.23 8.37
C ALA A 420 27.14 -7.80 8.66
N PHE A 421 27.58 -7.21 9.78
CA PHE A 421 27.26 -5.83 10.12
C PHE A 421 27.87 -4.84 9.12
N GLU A 422 29.12 -5.05 8.67
CA GLU A 422 29.72 -4.25 7.60
C GLU A 422 28.93 -4.32 6.29
N PHE A 423 28.42 -5.50 5.91
CA PHE A 423 27.52 -5.60 4.76
C PHE A 423 26.28 -4.72 4.91
N PHE A 424 25.63 -4.73 6.09
CA PHE A 424 24.47 -3.88 6.35
C PHE A 424 24.80 -2.39 6.42
N LYS A 425 26.03 -2.01 6.80
CA LYS A 425 26.50 -0.61 6.75
C LYS A 425 26.63 -0.11 5.32
N GLU A 426 27.28 -0.88 4.45
CA GLU A 426 27.37 -0.51 3.03
C GLU A 426 26.00 -0.54 2.34
N LEU A 427 25.14 -1.49 2.71
CA LEU A 427 23.76 -1.53 2.23
C LEU A 427 22.96 -0.30 2.67
N ASP A 428 23.05 0.11 3.94
CA ASP A 428 22.35 1.30 4.45
C ASP A 428 22.82 2.58 3.75
N LYS A 429 24.14 2.72 3.52
CA LYS A 429 24.70 3.83 2.75
C LYS A 429 24.12 3.86 1.34
N ALA A 430 24.17 2.74 0.63
CA ALA A 430 23.67 2.64 -0.73
C ALA A 430 22.16 2.95 -0.81
N VAL A 431 21.35 2.47 0.13
CA VAL A 431 19.91 2.73 0.18
C VAL A 431 19.62 4.21 0.46
N ARG A 432 20.28 4.79 1.47
CA ARG A 432 20.03 6.18 1.89
C ARG A 432 20.45 7.22 0.85
N MET A 433 21.39 6.89 -0.03
CA MET A 433 21.72 7.74 -1.18
C MET A 433 20.50 8.02 -2.07
N PHE A 434 19.58 7.07 -2.16
CA PHE A 434 18.38 7.19 -3.00
C PHE A 434 17.11 7.53 -2.21
N GLU A 435 17.09 7.35 -0.89
CA GLU A 435 16.00 7.78 -0.01
C GLU A 435 16.08 9.28 0.31
N THR A 436 15.99 10.12 -0.72
CA THR A 436 15.96 11.59 -0.61
C THR A 436 14.53 12.12 -0.70
N LYS A 437 14.29 13.37 -0.29
CA LYS A 437 12.95 13.97 -0.39
C LYS A 437 12.57 14.15 -1.87
N GLU A 438 13.55 14.52 -2.67
CA GLU A 438 13.44 14.72 -4.11
C GLU A 438 13.02 13.41 -4.80
N ASN A 439 13.66 12.29 -4.46
CA ASN A 439 13.29 10.98 -5.02
C ASN A 439 11.94 10.48 -4.52
N VAL A 440 11.53 10.82 -3.29
CA VAL A 440 10.16 10.53 -2.80
C VAL A 440 9.13 11.33 -3.59
N ASP A 441 9.37 12.63 -3.77
CA ASP A 441 8.47 13.53 -4.50
C ASP A 441 8.35 13.09 -5.98
N PHE A 442 9.45 12.59 -6.57
CA PHE A 442 9.50 12.15 -7.97
C PHE A 442 8.97 10.72 -8.20
N TYR A 443 9.49 9.72 -7.50
CA TYR A 443 9.12 8.31 -7.73
C TYR A 443 7.87 7.88 -6.95
N GLY A 444 7.48 8.61 -5.91
CA GLY A 444 6.26 8.35 -5.14
C GLY A 444 6.13 6.89 -4.68
N GLY A 445 5.19 6.17 -5.30
CA GLY A 445 4.94 4.74 -5.08
C GLY A 445 6.11 3.84 -5.48
N ASP A 446 6.79 4.19 -6.57
CA ASP A 446 7.83 3.40 -7.26
C ASP A 446 9.24 3.59 -6.69
N LEU A 447 9.39 4.40 -5.64
CA LEU A 447 10.67 4.62 -4.95
C LEU A 447 11.34 3.29 -4.56
N TYR A 448 10.55 2.30 -4.14
CA TYR A 448 11.08 0.98 -3.80
C TYR A 448 11.80 0.32 -4.98
N SER A 449 11.16 0.32 -6.15
CA SER A 449 11.71 -0.30 -7.37
C SER A 449 12.95 0.44 -7.84
N HIS A 450 12.94 1.78 -7.74
CA HIS A 450 14.08 2.63 -8.07
C HIS A 450 15.28 2.37 -7.15
N VAL A 451 15.08 2.34 -5.83
CA VAL A 451 16.15 2.04 -4.86
C VAL A 451 16.69 0.62 -5.10
N LEU A 452 15.81 -0.35 -5.32
CA LEU A 452 16.20 -1.75 -5.54
C LEU A 452 17.08 -1.92 -6.78
N SER A 453 16.75 -1.28 -7.91
CA SER A 453 17.53 -1.43 -9.14
C SER A 453 18.96 -0.89 -9.00
N HIS A 454 19.15 0.18 -8.24
CA HIS A 454 20.47 0.79 -8.03
C HIS A 454 21.29 0.10 -6.94
N VAL A 455 20.64 -0.47 -5.91
CA VAL A 455 21.33 -1.12 -4.79
C VAL A 455 21.77 -2.54 -5.14
N VAL A 456 21.02 -3.28 -5.95
CA VAL A 456 21.39 -4.65 -6.36
C VAL A 456 22.67 -4.66 -7.21
N GLY A 457 22.86 -3.65 -8.05
CA GLY A 457 24.05 -3.46 -8.88
C GLY A 457 25.21 -2.74 -8.21
N ASN A 458 25.13 -2.42 -6.91
CA ASN A 458 26.16 -1.60 -6.25
C ASN A 458 27.44 -2.40 -5.96
N ASP A 459 28.57 -1.95 -6.51
CA ASP A 459 29.86 -2.63 -6.39
C ASP A 459 30.36 -2.78 -4.95
N ALA A 460 30.15 -1.76 -4.10
CA ALA A 460 30.58 -1.80 -2.70
C ALA A 460 29.78 -2.84 -1.91
N VAL A 461 28.45 -2.85 -2.08
CA VAL A 461 27.56 -3.85 -1.46
C VAL A 461 27.92 -5.26 -1.93
N ASN A 462 28.16 -5.43 -3.23
CA ASN A 462 28.54 -6.73 -3.81
C ASN A 462 29.91 -7.20 -3.31
N THR A 463 30.89 -6.31 -3.19
CA THR A 463 32.23 -6.63 -2.68
C THR A 463 32.17 -7.15 -1.24
N VAL A 464 31.45 -6.45 -0.36
CA VAL A 464 31.32 -6.90 1.04
C VAL A 464 30.52 -8.20 1.13
N TRP A 465 29.48 -8.37 0.31
CA TRP A 465 28.73 -9.63 0.25
C TRP A 465 29.61 -10.81 -0.17
N ASN A 466 30.42 -10.65 -1.21
CA ASN A 466 31.31 -11.73 -1.67
C ASN A 466 32.37 -12.08 -0.61
N SER A 467 32.81 -11.10 0.21
CA SER A 467 33.70 -11.35 1.34
C SER A 467 33.07 -12.21 2.45
N LEU A 468 31.74 -12.23 2.58
CA LEU A 468 31.02 -13.10 3.52
C LEU A 468 31.06 -14.56 3.07
N TYR A 469 31.03 -14.79 1.76
CA TYR A 469 30.98 -16.15 1.20
C TYR A 469 31.95 -16.33 0.01
N PRO A 470 33.27 -16.31 0.25
CA PRO A 470 34.28 -16.29 -0.82
C PRO A 470 34.26 -17.54 -1.71
N TRP A 471 33.83 -18.68 -1.17
CA TRP A 471 33.86 -19.99 -1.86
C TRP A 471 32.54 -20.34 -2.57
N THR A 472 31.50 -19.50 -2.45
CA THR A 472 30.16 -19.77 -3.00
C THR A 472 29.70 -18.77 -4.07
N GLU A 473 30.65 -18.05 -4.69
CA GLU A 473 30.37 -16.98 -5.66
C GLU A 473 29.48 -17.42 -6.84
N GLN A 474 29.44 -18.73 -7.13
CA GLN A 474 28.69 -19.36 -8.21
C GLN A 474 27.41 -20.11 -7.78
N MET A 475 27.04 -20.07 -6.50
CA MET A 475 25.79 -20.69 -6.03
C MET A 475 24.60 -19.74 -6.25
N GLU A 476 23.66 -20.19 -7.08
CA GLU A 476 22.34 -19.54 -7.30
C GLU A 476 21.65 -19.24 -5.96
N GLU A 477 21.83 -20.11 -4.97
CA GLU A 477 21.27 -19.98 -3.64
C GLU A 477 21.79 -18.74 -2.89
N THR A 478 23.08 -18.42 -3.03
CA THR A 478 23.75 -17.28 -2.37
C THR A 478 23.33 -15.96 -3.01
N GLN A 479 23.24 -15.89 -4.34
CA GLN A 479 22.74 -14.70 -5.04
C GLN A 479 21.26 -14.44 -4.75
N THR A 480 20.43 -15.50 -4.78
CA THR A 480 19.02 -15.40 -4.41
C THR A 480 18.85 -14.90 -2.96
N LEU A 481 19.69 -15.40 -2.04
CA LEU A 481 19.68 -14.98 -0.64
C LEU A 481 20.07 -13.50 -0.48
N LYS A 482 21.09 -13.04 -1.21
CA LYS A 482 21.53 -11.63 -1.24
C LYS A 482 20.37 -10.72 -1.63
N GLU A 483 19.73 -11.02 -2.76
CA GLU A 483 18.62 -10.21 -3.25
C GLU A 483 17.45 -10.18 -2.28
N GLU A 484 17.07 -11.33 -1.70
CA GLU A 484 16.01 -11.39 -0.70
C GLU A 484 16.34 -10.53 0.53
N LEU A 485 17.61 -10.51 0.97
CA LEU A 485 18.05 -9.71 2.12
C LEU A 485 18.00 -8.21 1.80
N ILE A 486 18.50 -7.81 0.63
CA ILE A 486 18.42 -6.43 0.13
C ILE A 486 16.96 -5.98 0.05
N LYS A 487 16.09 -6.76 -0.59
CA LYS A 487 14.65 -6.49 -0.71
C LYS A 487 14.01 -6.30 0.68
N LYS A 488 14.35 -7.16 1.63
CA LYS A 488 13.82 -7.08 3.00
C LYS A 488 14.29 -5.81 3.73
N TYR A 489 15.55 -5.45 3.58
CA TYR A 489 16.12 -4.25 4.18
C TYR A 489 15.49 -2.98 3.60
N ILE A 490 15.41 -2.86 2.27
CA ILE A 490 14.81 -1.71 1.58
C ILE A 490 13.35 -1.53 2.02
N ASN A 491 12.56 -2.62 2.06
CA ASN A 491 11.18 -2.55 2.53
C ASN A 491 11.05 -1.97 3.96
N PHE A 492 11.99 -2.31 4.84
CA PHE A 492 12.05 -1.73 6.17
C PHE A 492 12.46 -0.25 6.12
N SER A 493 13.56 0.07 5.43
CA SER A 493 14.12 1.43 5.34
C SER A 493 13.11 2.40 4.73
N SER A 494 12.55 2.08 3.57
CA SER A 494 11.63 2.96 2.86
C SER A 494 10.33 3.18 3.63
N SER A 495 9.89 2.17 4.39
CA SER A 495 8.74 2.32 5.30
C SER A 495 9.05 3.28 6.45
N GLN A 496 10.26 3.21 7.03
CA GLN A 496 10.68 4.13 8.09
C GLN A 496 10.90 5.54 7.56
N TYR A 497 11.63 5.69 6.45
CA TYR A 497 11.90 6.98 5.83
C TYR A 497 10.59 7.72 5.48
N ARG A 498 9.62 7.03 4.86
CA ARG A 498 8.29 7.60 4.59
C ARG A 498 7.54 8.03 5.87
N LYS A 499 7.73 7.32 6.99
CA LYS A 499 7.13 7.73 8.28
C LYS A 499 7.82 8.96 8.86
N GLU A 500 9.14 9.05 8.74
CA GLU A 500 9.94 10.20 9.19
C GLU A 500 9.61 11.44 8.38
N LEU A 501 9.54 11.33 7.05
CA LEU A 501 9.18 12.42 6.15
C LEU A 501 7.77 12.97 6.50
N LYS A 502 6.79 12.08 6.68
CA LYS A 502 5.42 12.45 7.14
C LYS A 502 5.40 13.12 8.51
N ARG A 503 6.30 12.74 9.43
CA ARG A 503 6.43 13.39 10.73
C ARG A 503 7.01 14.80 10.58
N ALA A 504 8.07 14.95 9.78
CA ALA A 504 8.69 16.23 9.50
C ALA A 504 7.73 17.22 8.82
N GLU A 505 6.94 16.76 7.85
CA GLU A 505 5.89 17.57 7.20
C GLU A 505 4.80 18.01 8.16
N LYS A 506 4.32 17.12 9.04
CA LYS A 506 3.37 17.48 10.10
C LYS A 506 3.92 18.53 11.05
N VAL A 507 5.21 18.46 11.38
CA VAL A 507 5.87 19.47 12.22
C VAL A 507 5.91 20.81 11.48
N LYS A 508 6.36 20.84 10.22
CA LYS A 508 6.37 22.06 9.39
C LYS A 508 4.97 22.67 9.23
N SER A 509 3.94 21.84 8.99
CA SER A 509 2.54 22.30 8.90
C SER A 509 2.04 22.91 10.22
N LYS A 510 2.36 22.28 11.37
CA LYS A 510 2.04 22.84 12.69
C LYS A 510 2.80 24.13 12.98
N GLU A 511 4.06 24.24 12.58
CA GLU A 511 4.86 25.46 12.70
C GLU A 511 4.32 26.58 11.81
N ALA A 512 3.94 26.28 10.57
CA ALA A 512 3.30 27.22 9.66
C ALA A 512 1.96 27.72 10.22
N HIS A 513 1.12 26.81 10.74
CA HIS A 513 -0.14 27.16 11.39
C HIS A 513 0.08 28.05 12.63
N ARG A 514 1.09 27.75 13.46
CA ARG A 514 1.48 28.59 14.61
C ARG A 514 1.97 29.97 14.18
N LYS A 515 2.72 30.08 13.07
CA LYS A 515 3.14 31.37 12.50
C LYS A 515 1.94 32.18 12.01
N GLN A 516 0.98 31.53 11.35
CA GLN A 516 -0.23 32.17 10.85
C GLN A 516 -1.11 32.72 12.00
N ILE A 517 -1.31 31.93 13.06
CA ILE A 517 -2.02 32.40 14.28
C ILE A 517 -1.33 33.64 14.88
N LYS A 518 0.01 33.66 14.95
CA LYS A 518 0.77 34.82 15.47
C LYS A 518 0.65 36.06 14.60
N ILE A 519 0.47 35.90 13.29
CA ILE A 519 0.25 37.01 12.35
C ILE A 519 -1.17 37.56 12.55
N THR A 520 -2.17 36.69 12.64
CA THR A 520 -3.57 37.07 12.85
C THR A 520 -3.78 37.74 14.22
N SER A 521 -3.11 37.26 15.28
CA SER A 521 -3.20 37.87 16.62
C SER A 521 -2.55 39.25 16.70
N LYS A 522 -1.58 39.56 15.83
CA LYS A 522 -0.98 40.91 15.72
C LYS A 522 -1.83 41.89 14.89
N GLN A 523 -2.80 41.39 14.12
CA GLN A 523 -3.64 42.22 13.23
C GLN A 523 -5.00 42.61 13.85
N THR A 524 -5.39 42.02 14.99
CA THR A 524 -6.54 42.48 15.78
C THR A 524 -6.18 43.75 16.57
N PRO A 525 -6.74 44.93 16.26
CA PRO A 525 -6.59 46.11 17.12
C PRO A 525 -7.33 45.89 18.44
N SER A 526 -6.71 46.31 19.54
CA SER A 526 -7.31 46.39 20.86
C SER A 526 -8.54 47.28 20.84
N VAL A 527 -9.73 46.67 20.88
CA VAL A 527 -10.96 47.37 21.21
C VAL A 527 -10.94 47.57 22.73
N GLU A 528 -10.42 48.72 23.17
CA GLU A 528 -10.64 49.24 24.51
C GLU A 528 -12.06 49.82 24.59
N LYS A 529 -12.82 49.27 25.56
CA LYS A 529 -14.02 49.78 26.25
C LYS A 529 -15.15 50.42 25.44
#